data_AF-A0A1B7NH60-F1
#
_entry.id   AF-A0A1B7NH60-F1
#
_cell.length_a   1.000
_cell.length_b   1.000
_cell.length_c   1.000
_cell.angle_alpha   90.00
_cell.angle_beta   90.00
_cell.angle_gamma   90.00
#
_symmetry.space_group_name_H-M   'P 1'
#
loop_
_entity.id
_entity.type
_entity.pdbx_description
1 polymer ?
#
loop_
_entity_poly.entity_id
_entity_poly.type
_entity_poly.pdbx_seq_one_letter_code
_entity_poly.pdbx_strand_id
1 'polypeptide(L)'
;MPRSDSSPDSSSEFSDDEEYRLAQKEWNESMEELQQLALVLLLPWVGKYFGRRCSYWLYDRYTHVGLGKSFFIGERPLAWSFFSR
;
A
#
# COMPACT_ATOMS: atom_id res chain seq x y z
N MET A 1 51.40 -27.55 19.16
CA MET A 1 50.68 -26.34 18.71
C MET A 1 49.71 -26.79 17.61
N PRO A 2 48.39 -26.72 17.81
CA PRO A 2 47.46 -27.00 16.72
C PRO A 2 47.43 -25.77 15.79
N ARG A 3 47.53 -25.99 14.47
CA ARG A 3 47.29 -24.96 13.46
C ARG A 3 45.78 -24.82 13.31
N SER A 4 45.29 -23.60 13.48
CA SER A 4 43.93 -23.21 13.13
C SER A 4 43.82 -23.21 11.61
N ASP A 5 43.37 -24.32 11.04
CA ASP A 5 42.92 -24.38 9.66
C ASP A 5 41.49 -23.84 9.62
N SER A 6 41.40 -22.50 9.63
CA SER A 6 40.17 -21.76 9.43
C SER A 6 39.75 -21.91 7.97
N SER A 7 38.77 -22.77 7.68
CA SER A 7 37.99 -22.72 6.45
C SER A 7 36.54 -22.31 6.79
N PRO A 8 36.24 -21.01 6.94
CA PRO A 8 34.87 -20.51 6.89
C PRO A 8 34.61 -19.98 5.48
N ASP A 9 33.93 -20.74 4.63
CA ASP A 9 33.36 -20.12 3.42
C ASP A 9 32.16 -20.87 2.84
N SER A 10 32.03 -22.19 3.07
CA SER A 10 30.89 -22.94 2.52
C SER A 10 29.87 -23.41 3.57
N SER A 11 30.11 -23.22 4.86
CA SER A 11 29.14 -23.50 5.93
C SER A 11 28.55 -22.25 6.57
N SER A 12 29.17 -21.08 6.36
CA SER A 12 28.63 -19.78 6.78
C SER A 12 27.52 -19.30 5.86
N GLU A 13 27.66 -19.41 4.53
CA GLU A 13 26.62 -18.95 3.59
C GLU A 13 25.29 -19.70 3.74
N PHE A 14 25.31 -21.02 3.93
CA PHE A 14 24.09 -21.79 4.22
C PHE A 14 23.50 -21.47 5.60
N SER A 15 24.33 -21.10 6.58
CA SER A 15 23.89 -20.69 7.92
C SER A 15 23.31 -19.27 7.90
N ASP A 16 23.90 -18.35 7.14
CA ASP A 16 23.43 -16.98 6.95
C ASP A 16 22.08 -16.98 6.24
N ASP A 17 21.90 -17.81 5.21
CA ASP A 17 20.61 -17.95 4.51
C ASP A 17 19.51 -18.51 5.44
N GLU A 18 19.84 -19.48 6.29
CA GLU A 18 18.89 -20.04 7.26
C GLU A 18 18.53 -19.03 8.36
N GLU A 19 19.52 -18.30 8.88
CA GLU A 19 19.34 -17.22 9.87
C GLU A 19 18.51 -16.07 9.28
N TYR A 20 18.77 -15.68 8.03
CA TYR A 20 18.01 -14.65 7.34
C TYR A 20 16.55 -15.07 7.14
N ARG A 21 16.29 -16.35 6.84
CA ARG A 21 14.94 -16.90 6.74
C ARG A 21 14.24 -16.96 8.09
N LEU A 22 14.97 -17.23 9.18
CA LEU A 22 14.43 -17.22 10.54
C LEU A 22 14.05 -15.80 10.96
N ALA A 23 14.95 -14.83 10.76
CA ALA A 23 14.72 -13.41 11.04
C ALA A 23 13.57 -12.83 10.21
N GLN A 24 13.44 -13.23 8.95
CA GLN A 24 12.32 -12.84 8.09
C GLN A 24 10.98 -13.41 8.59
N LYS A 25 10.99 -14.64 9.14
CA LYS A 25 9.81 -15.26 9.72
C LYS A 25 9.39 -14.53 11.01
N GLU A 26 10.35 -14.25 11.90
CA GLU A 26 10.12 -13.47 13.12
C GLU A 26 9.61 -12.05 12.80
N TRP A 27 10.17 -11.42 11.75
CA TRP A 27 9.72 -10.10 11.30
C TRP A 27 8.27 -10.13 10.80
N ASN A 28 7.88 -11.15 10.03
CA ASN A 28 6.50 -11.30 9.56
C ASN A 28 5.51 -11.48 10.71
N GLU A 29 5.87 -12.28 11.72
CA GLU A 29 5.04 -12.47 12.92
C GLU A 29 4.88 -11.14 13.69
N SER A 30 5.95 -10.36 13.84
CA SER A 30 5.89 -9.03 14.47
C SER A 30 5.08 -7.99 13.66
N MET A 31 5.06 -8.10 12.33
CA MET A 31 4.31 -7.20 11.45
C MET A 31 2.80 -7.43 11.54
N GLU A 32 2.36 -8.69 11.64
CA GLU A 32 0.95 -9.04 11.75
C GLU A 32 0.35 -8.49 13.06
N GLU A 33 1.11 -8.58 14.15
CA GLU A 33 0.73 -7.98 15.43
C GLU A 33 0.66 -6.45 15.34
N LEU A 34 1.68 -5.84 14.71
CA LEU A 34 1.67 -4.40 14.46
C LEU A 34 0.49 -3.99 13.59
N GLN A 35 0.01 -4.83 12.68
CA GLN A 35 -1.16 -4.53 11.85
C GLN A 35 -2.44 -4.42 12.70
N GLN A 36 -2.62 -5.27 13.72
CA GLN A 36 -3.75 -5.17 14.63
C GLN A 36 -3.72 -3.88 15.46
N LEU A 37 -2.56 -3.54 16.01
CA LEU A 37 -2.36 -2.28 16.75
C LEU A 37 -2.49 -1.06 15.83
N ALA A 38 -1.96 -1.16 14.62
CA ALA A 38 -2.04 -0.12 13.60
C ALA A 38 -3.50 0.12 13.21
N LEU A 39 -4.35 -0.90 13.09
CA LEU A 39 -5.78 -0.71 12.86
C LEU A 39 -6.43 0.06 14.02
N VAL A 40 -6.18 -0.31 15.28
CA VAL A 40 -6.75 0.39 16.44
C VAL A 40 -6.30 1.86 16.52
N LEU A 41 -5.08 2.16 16.10
CA LEU A 41 -4.53 3.53 16.12
C LEU A 41 -4.88 4.34 14.85
N LEU A 42 -4.79 3.73 13.67
CA LEU A 42 -5.09 4.35 12.38
C LEU A 42 -6.58 4.56 12.18
N LEU A 43 -7.45 3.64 12.58
CA LEU A 43 -8.90 3.77 12.37
C LEU A 43 -9.46 5.08 12.95
N PRO A 44 -9.18 5.48 14.21
CA PRO A 44 -9.65 6.76 14.74
C PRO A 44 -8.90 7.95 14.10
N TRP A 45 -7.63 7.80 13.75
CA TRP A 45 -6.83 8.91 13.19
C TRP A 45 -7.23 9.21 11.74
N VAL A 46 -7.27 8.19 10.89
CA VAL A 46 -7.78 8.24 9.52
C VAL A 46 -9.23 8.68 9.54
N GLY A 47 -10.10 8.12 10.39
CA GLY A 47 -11.50 8.53 10.47
C GLY A 47 -11.68 10.03 10.74
N LYS A 48 -10.95 10.58 11.72
CA LYS A 48 -10.98 12.01 12.04
C LYS A 48 -10.41 12.88 10.93
N TYR A 49 -9.37 12.42 10.22
CA TYR A 49 -8.71 13.20 9.18
C TYR A 49 -9.46 13.14 7.85
N PHE A 50 -9.91 11.95 7.44
CA PHE A 50 -10.71 11.73 6.24
C PHE A 50 -12.07 12.43 6.36
N GLY A 51 -12.73 12.43 7.52
CA GLY A 51 -14.04 13.08 7.68
C GLY A 51 -14.05 14.58 7.32
N ARG A 52 -13.01 15.33 7.70
CA ARG A 52 -12.92 16.78 7.40
C ARG A 52 -12.35 17.07 6.02
N ARG A 53 -11.38 16.28 5.55
CA ARG A 53 -10.74 16.52 4.25
C ARG A 53 -11.56 15.95 3.08
N CYS A 54 -12.25 14.81 3.26
CA CYS A 54 -13.15 14.28 2.25
C CYS A 54 -14.40 15.11 2.07
N SER A 55 -14.93 15.78 3.10
CA SER A 55 -16.11 16.63 2.88
C SER A 55 -15.80 17.79 1.95
N TYR A 56 -14.67 18.48 2.15
CA TYR A 56 -14.22 19.53 1.23
C TYR A 56 -13.82 18.99 -0.13
N TRP A 57 -13.11 17.86 -0.20
CA TRP A 57 -12.72 17.27 -1.48
C TRP A 57 -13.93 16.76 -2.29
N LEU A 58 -14.90 16.11 -1.64
CA LEU A 58 -16.12 15.62 -2.26
C LEU A 58 -17.02 16.79 -2.68
N TYR A 59 -17.11 17.84 -1.86
CA TYR A 59 -17.86 19.05 -2.18
C TYR A 59 -17.22 19.82 -3.34
N ASP A 60 -15.90 19.99 -3.35
CA ASP A 60 -15.17 20.63 -4.44
C ASP A 60 -15.27 19.83 -5.75
N ARG A 61 -15.17 18.49 -5.66
CA ARG A 61 -15.42 17.59 -6.79
C ARG A 61 -16.87 17.68 -7.27
N TYR A 62 -17.82 17.81 -6.36
CA TYR A 62 -19.24 17.92 -6.65
C TYR A 62 -19.59 19.27 -7.31
N THR A 63 -19.01 20.37 -6.85
CA THR A 63 -19.20 21.69 -7.46
C THR A 63 -18.55 21.79 -8.84
N HIS A 64 -17.42 21.11 -9.05
CA HIS A 64 -16.74 21.09 -10.36
C HIS A 64 -17.40 20.18 -11.41
N VAL A 65 -18.10 19.11 -11.01
CA VAL A 65 -18.58 18.06 -11.93
C VAL A 65 -20.12 18.02 -12.05
N GLY A 66 -20.85 18.57 -11.07
CA GLY A 66 -22.32 18.68 -11.08
C GLY A 66 -23.08 17.35 -10.89
N LEU A 67 -24.32 17.41 -10.39
CA LEU A 67 -25.25 16.28 -10.12
C LEU A 67 -25.72 15.50 -11.38
N GLY A 68 -24.96 15.52 -12.48
CA GLY A 68 -25.32 14.88 -13.74
C GLY A 68 -24.67 13.51 -13.92
N LYS A 69 -25.16 12.75 -14.93
CA LYS A 69 -24.56 11.48 -15.39
C LYS A 69 -23.05 11.59 -15.70
N SER A 70 -22.53 12.80 -15.94
CA SER A 70 -21.09 13.10 -16.08
C SER A 70 -20.26 12.84 -14.80
N PHE A 71 -20.89 12.75 -13.61
CA PHE A 71 -20.21 12.42 -12.35
C PHE A 71 -19.85 10.92 -12.24
N PHE A 72 -20.70 10.03 -12.76
CA PHE A 72 -20.51 8.58 -12.69
C PHE A 72 -20.09 7.95 -14.03
N ILE A 73 -20.47 8.56 -15.15
CA ILE A 73 -20.19 8.13 -16.51
C ILE A 73 -19.42 9.28 -17.17
N GLY A 74 -18.09 9.22 -17.18
CA GLY A 74 -17.27 10.24 -17.82
C GLY A 74 -17.74 10.52 -19.24
N GLU A 75 -17.73 11.79 -19.64
CA GLU A 75 -18.15 12.26 -20.96
C GLU A 75 -17.46 11.44 -22.05
N ARG A 76 -18.23 10.59 -22.74
CA ARG A 76 -17.77 9.99 -23.99
C ARG A 76 -17.95 11.05 -25.07
N PRO A 77 -16.91 11.52 -25.76
CA PRO A 77 -17.11 12.34 -26.93
C PRO A 77 -17.86 11.46 -27.95
N LEU A 78 -19.11 11.82 -28.21
CA LEU A 78 -19.95 11.27 -29.25
C LEU A 78 -19.38 11.72 -30.61
N ALA A 79 -18.29 11.08 -31.00
CA ALA A 79 -17.61 11.23 -32.27
C ALA A 79 -18.42 10.55 -33.39
N TRP A 80 -19.58 11.12 -33.77
CA TRP A 80 -20.30 10.67 -34.96
C TRP A 80 -21.17 11.75 -35.63
N SER A 81 -20.99 13.04 -35.34
CA SER A 81 -21.66 14.12 -36.09
C SER A 81 -20.98 14.51 -37.41
N PHE A 82 -19.93 13.79 -37.84
CA PHE A 82 -19.11 14.16 -39.01
C PHE A 82 -19.44 13.45 -40.33
N PHE A 83 -20.39 12.52 -40.38
CA PHE A 83 -20.71 11.76 -41.61
C PHE A 83 -22.03 12.18 -42.28
N SER A 84 -22.34 13.48 -42.29
CA SER A 84 -23.41 14.00 -43.15
C SER A 84 -22.99 15.32 -43.76
N ARG A 85 -22.12 15.25 -44.76
CA ARG A 85 -22.10 16.18 -45.89
C ARG A 85 -21.40 15.58 -47.10
#